data_AF-A0A0S4NDI3-F1
#
_entry.id   AF-A0A0S4NDI3-F1
#
_cell.length_a   1.000
_cell.length_b   1.000
_cell.length_c   1.000
_cell.angle_alpha   90.00
_cell.angle_beta   90.00
_cell.angle_gamma   90.00
#
_symmetry.space_group_name_H-M   'P 1'
#
loop_
_entity.id
_entity.type
_entity.pdbx_description
1 polymer ?
#
loop_
_entity_poly.entity_id
_entity_poly.type
_entity_poly.pdbx_seq_one_letter_code
_entity_poly.pdbx_strand_id
1 'polypeptide(L)' 'MKILAIETSTDICSVCVIANGKTSQCEINLKQIHSEKIISLIDQ' A
#
# COMPACT_ATOMS: atom_id res chain seq x y z
N MET A 1 -16.52 -9.32 -0.57
CA MET A 1 -16.11 -7.91 -0.41
C MET A 1 -14.64 -7.80 -0.81
N LYS A 2 -14.27 -6.74 -1.53
CA LYS A 2 -12.89 -6.44 -1.90
C LYS A 2 -12.59 -5.02 -1.41
N ILE A 3 -11.58 -4.85 -0.59
CA ILE A 3 -11.16 -3.54 -0.06
C ILE A 3 -9.68 -3.33 -0.41
N LEU A 4 -9.38 -2.16 -0.94
CA LEU A 4 -8.03 -1.63 -1.08
C LEU A 4 -7.92 -0.43 -0.14
N ALA A 5 -6.96 -0.48 0.79
CA ALA A 5 -6.63 0.62 1.69
C ALA A 5 -5.24 1.14 1.37
N ILE A 6 -5.11 2.46 1.36
CA ILE A 6 -3.88 3.17 1.03
C ILE A 6 -3.63 4.19 2.14
N GLU A 7 -2.42 4.20 2.70
CA GLU A 7 -2.02 5.11 3.77
C GLU A 7 -0.68 5.77 3.43
N THR A 8 -0.67 7.11 3.43
CA THR A 8 0.47 7.96 3.04
C THR A 8 0.60 9.22 3.91
N SER A 9 -0.10 9.30 5.04
CA SER A 9 -0.06 10.47 5.94
C SER A 9 1.23 10.56 6.77
N THR A 10 2.06 9.50 6.75
CA THR A 10 3.35 9.43 7.45
C THR A 10 4.47 9.16 6.45
N ASP A 11 5.73 9.17 6.89
CA ASP A 11 6.87 8.83 6.03
C ASP A 11 6.82 7.38 5.47
N ILE A 12 5.95 6.54 6.04
CA ILE A 12 5.68 5.18 5.57
C ILE A 12 4.54 5.19 4.56
N CYS A 13 4.80 4.62 3.40
CA CYS A 13 3.80 4.35 2.38
C CYS A 13 3.36 2.89 2.50
N SER A 14 2.07 2.65 2.71
CA SER A 14 1.55 1.28 2.87
C SER A 14 0.26 1.05 2.08
N VAL A 15 0.12 -0.18 1.60
CA VAL A 15 -1.04 -0.65 0.83
C VAL A 15 -1.50 -1.97 1.43
N CYS A 16 -2.80 -2.11 1.63
CA CYS A 16 -3.43 -3.34 2.13
C CYS A 16 -4.60 -3.73 1.23
N VAL A 17 -4.67 -5.01 0.90
CA VAL A 17 -5.76 -5.60 0.12
C VAL A 17 -6.44 -6.69 0.93
N ILE A 18 -7.76 -6.56 1.10
CA ILE A 18 -8.62 -7.60 1.66
C ILE A 18 -9.48 -8.15 0.53
N ALA A 19 -9.21 -9.39 0.13
CA ALA A 19 -9.97 -10.08 -0.91
C ALA A 19 -10.14 -11.56 -0.56
N ASN A 20 -11.35 -12.08 -0.75
CA ASN A 20 -11.68 -13.51 -0.56
C ASN A 20 -11.29 -14.05 0.83
N GLY A 21 -11.45 -13.23 1.88
CA GLY A 21 -11.10 -13.61 3.26
C GLY A 21 -9.60 -13.66 3.55
N LYS A 22 -8.75 -13.21 2.61
CA LYS A 22 -7.30 -13.07 2.79
C LYS A 22 -6.91 -11.60 2.86
N THR A 23 -5.89 -11.32 3.65
CA THR A 23 -5.28 -10.01 3.79
C THR A 23 -3.85 -10.07 3.26
N SER A 24 -3.52 -9.18 2.33
CA SER A 24 -2.16 -8.95 1.85
C SER A 24 -1.76 -7.52 2.19
N GLN A 25 -0.56 -7.33 2.71
CA GLN A 25 -0.03 -6.02 3.08
C GLN A 25 1.38 -5.85 2.51
N CYS A 26 1.63 -4.66 1.95
CA CYS A 26 2.94 -4.24 1.49
C CYS A 26 3.22 -2.84 2.06
N GLU A 27 4.43 -2.65 2.59
CA GLU A 27 4.87 -1.37 3.13
C GLU A 27 6.29 -1.05 2.67
N ILE A 28 6.56 0.23 2.46
CA ILE A 28 7.91 0.72 2.20
C ILE A 28 8.16 1.92 3.12
N ASN A 29 9.26 1.83 3.86
CA ASN A 29 9.83 2.95 4.58
C ASN A 29 10.67 3.77 3.59
N LEU A 30 10.21 4.97 3.23
CA LEU A 30 10.77 5.73 2.14
C LEU A 30 11.67 6.87 2.62
N LYS A 31 12.88 6.95 2.05
CA LYS A 31 13.61 8.22 1.87
C LYS A 31 13.22 8.95 0.55
N GLN A 32 12.27 8.39 -0.21
CA GLN A 32 11.83 8.84 -1.54
C GLN A 32 10.36 9.32 -1.52
N ILE A 33 9.91 9.97 -2.59
CA ILE A 33 8.56 10.59 -2.67
C ILE A 33 7.47 9.50 -2.80
N HIS A 34 6.42 9.57 -1.98
CA HIS A 34 5.33 8.58 -1.97
C HIS A 34 4.67 8.36 -3.33
N SER A 35 4.45 9.43 -4.09
CA SER A 35 3.79 9.39 -5.40
C SER A 35 4.53 8.54 -6.43
N GLU A 36 5.84 8.36 -6.28
CA GLU A 36 6.64 7.54 -7.20
C GLU A 36 6.46 6.04 -6.95
N LYS A 37 6.07 5.64 -5.74
CA LYS A 37 6.07 4.23 -5.31
C LYS A 37 4.68 3.65 -5.08
N ILE A 38 3.69 4.49 -4.82
CA ILE A 38 2.32 4.05 -4.51
C ILE A 38 1.74 3.13 -5.58
N ILE A 39 1.94 3.47 -6.86
CA ILE A 39 1.45 2.66 -7.99
C ILE A 39 2.16 1.30 -8.04
N SER A 40 3.49 1.29 -7.85
CA SER A 40 4.27 0.05 -7.83
C SER A 40 3.92 -0.86 -6.65
N LEU A 41 3.39 -0.32 -5.56
CA LEU A 41 2.92 -1.09 -4.41
C LEU A 41 1.52 -1.68 -4.62
N ILE A 42 0.68 -1.00 -5.39
CA ILE A 42 -0.67 -1.49 -5.74
C ILE A 42 -0.60 -2.64 -6.77
N ASP A 43 0.41 -2.63 -7.64
CA ASP A 43 0.58 -3.61 -8.72
C ASP A 43 1.23 -4.93 -8.28
N GLN A 44 1.81 -4.99 -7.06
CA GLN A 44 2.40 -6.21 -6.47
C GLN A 44 1.34 -7.16 -5.92
#